data_AF-A0A7C5YAK9-F1
#
_entry.id   AF-A0A7C5YAK9-F1
#
_cell.length_a   1.000
_cell.length_b   1.000
_cell.length_c   1.000
_cell.angle_alpha   90.00
_cell.angle_beta   90.00
_cell.angle_gamma   90.00
#
_symmetry.space_group_name_H-M   'P 1'
#
loop_
_entity.id
_entity.type
_entity.pdbx_description
1 polymer ?
#
loop_
_entity_poly.entity_id
_entity_poly.type
_entity_poly.pdbx_seq_one_letter_code
_entity_poly.pdbx_strand_id
1 'polypeptide(L)'
;MRCFLCGESVPYALLRLDMPRCPKGHELGVWVACGNPDETHVYLKRDQSGCPYCGNRQATPMVKGVKVKCMNVGPAGPCNYPYYVWLEDGPPCHLNHLSKIVVVKQ
;
A
#
# COMPACT_ATOMS: atom_id res chain seq x y z
N MET A 1 -3.50 -5.08 10.40
CA MET A 1 -3.59 -3.65 10.75
C MET A 1 -4.74 -3.46 11.73
N ARG A 2 -4.67 -2.51 12.67
CA ARG A 2 -5.81 -2.13 13.52
C ARG A 2 -6.37 -0.77 13.10
N CYS A 3 -7.68 -0.59 13.26
CA CYS A 3 -8.33 0.70 13.09
C CYS A 3 -7.83 1.64 14.18
N PHE A 4 -7.41 2.84 13.80
CA PHE A 4 -6.88 3.83 14.76
C PHE A 4 -7.98 4.52 15.57
N LEU A 5 -9.23 4.49 15.09
CA LEU A 5 -10.37 5.08 15.78
C LEU A 5 -11.01 4.12 16.80
N CYS A 6 -11.28 2.87 16.40
CA CYS A 6 -11.98 1.92 17.26
C CYS A 6 -11.14 0.72 17.71
N GLY A 7 -9.86 0.64 17.33
CA GLY A 7 -8.96 -0.44 17.72
C GLY A 7 -9.20 -1.79 17.03
N GLU A 8 -10.32 -1.95 16.31
CA GLU A 8 -10.70 -3.21 15.64
C GLU A 8 -9.63 -3.71 14.68
N SER A 9 -9.43 -5.04 14.67
CA SER A 9 -8.60 -5.67 13.64
C SER A 9 -9.25 -5.46 12.27
N VAL A 10 -8.49 -4.93 11.32
CA VAL A 10 -8.98 -4.70 9.96
C VAL A 10 -8.58 -5.91 9.11
N PRO A 11 -9.55 -6.70 8.62
CA PRO A 11 -9.28 -7.77 7.69
C PRO A 11 -8.61 -7.24 6.43
N TYR A 12 -7.69 -8.00 5.89
CA TYR A 12 -6.94 -7.59 4.71
C TYR A 12 -7.84 -7.30 3.49
N ALA A 13 -8.96 -8.01 3.36
CA ALA A 13 -9.94 -7.76 2.30
C ALA A 13 -10.47 -6.32 2.31
N LEU A 14 -10.69 -5.72 3.50
CA LEU A 14 -11.17 -4.34 3.60
C LEU A 14 -10.09 -3.29 3.32
N LEU A 15 -8.82 -3.69 3.31
CA LEU A 15 -7.71 -2.83 2.86
C LEU A 15 -7.59 -2.78 1.34
N ARG A 16 -8.19 -3.74 0.61
CA ARG A 16 -8.15 -3.85 -0.86
C ARG A 16 -9.31 -3.11 -1.53
N LEU A 17 -9.76 -2.02 -0.94
CA LEU A 17 -10.78 -1.14 -1.51
C LEU A 17 -10.11 0.17 -1.91
N ASP A 18 -10.67 0.87 -2.89
CA ASP A 18 -10.19 2.22 -3.27
C ASP A 18 -10.18 3.17 -2.07
N MET A 19 -11.19 3.04 -1.20
CA MET A 19 -11.30 3.75 0.06
C MET A 19 -11.46 2.74 1.23
N PRO A 20 -10.35 2.28 1.82
CA PRO A 20 -10.36 1.31 2.89
C PRO A 20 -11.15 1.76 4.12
N ARG A 21 -11.93 0.84 4.67
CA ARG A 21 -12.72 1.05 5.91
C ARG A 21 -12.52 -0.09 6.88
N CYS A 22 -12.66 0.16 8.18
CA CYS A 22 -12.70 -0.92 9.16
C CYS A 22 -14.06 -1.64 9.14
N PRO A 23 -14.21 -2.79 9.83
CA PRO A 23 -15.49 -3.50 9.91
C PRO A 23 -16.64 -2.66 10.49
N LYS A 24 -16.33 -1.62 11.28
CA LYS A 24 -17.31 -0.66 11.83
C LYS A 24 -17.56 0.55 10.93
N GLY A 25 -17.03 0.56 9.72
CA GLY A 25 -17.27 1.61 8.72
C GLY A 25 -16.34 2.84 8.80
N HIS A 26 -15.42 2.90 9.77
CA HIS A 26 -14.48 4.02 9.88
C HIS A 26 -13.47 4.04 8.73
N GLU A 27 -13.26 5.21 8.13
CA GLU A 27 -12.29 5.40 7.06
C GLU A 27 -10.85 5.24 7.56
N LEU A 28 -10.05 4.50 6.81
CA LEU A 28 -8.68 4.16 7.18
C LEU A 28 -7.63 4.99 6.45
N GLY A 29 -8.02 5.73 5.43
CA GLY A 29 -7.15 6.56 4.59
C GLY A 29 -7.42 6.38 3.10
N VAL A 30 -6.53 6.94 2.28
CA VAL A 30 -6.55 6.82 0.82
C VAL A 30 -5.24 6.22 0.33
N TRP A 31 -5.33 5.34 -0.68
CA TRP A 31 -4.13 4.80 -1.31
C TRP A 31 -3.47 5.85 -2.20
N VAL A 32 -2.19 6.08 -1.98
CA VAL A 32 -1.40 7.04 -2.77
C VAL A 32 -0.04 6.44 -3.13
N ALA A 33 0.56 7.02 -4.16
CA ALA A 33 1.92 6.76 -4.57
C ALA A 33 2.81 7.95 -4.22
N CYS A 34 3.95 7.68 -3.57
CA CYS A 34 5.06 8.63 -3.43
C CYS A 34 6.25 8.09 -4.21
N GLY A 35 7.22 8.91 -4.62
CA GLY A 35 8.41 8.34 -5.24
C GLY A 35 9.62 9.25 -5.25
N ASN A 36 10.73 8.61 -5.54
CA ASN A 36 12.00 9.18 -5.93
C ASN A 36 12.26 8.82 -7.42
N PRO A 37 13.32 9.35 -8.06
CA PRO A 37 13.67 8.98 -9.43
C PRO A 37 13.83 7.47 -9.65
N ASP A 38 14.27 6.73 -8.63
CA ASP A 38 14.54 5.30 -8.74
C ASP A 38 13.32 4.41 -8.41
N GLU A 39 12.44 4.86 -7.52
CA GLU A 39 11.36 4.01 -7.00
C GLU A 39 10.12 4.81 -6.60
N THR A 40 8.95 4.29 -6.96
CA THR A 40 7.64 4.82 -6.55
C THR A 40 6.95 3.80 -5.65
N HIS A 41 6.58 4.20 -4.44
CA HIS A 41 6.02 3.37 -3.38
C HIS A 41 4.53 3.66 -3.20
N VAL A 42 3.75 2.60 -2.98
CA VAL A 42 2.33 2.68 -2.66
C VAL A 42 2.13 2.50 -1.16
N TYR A 43 1.34 3.38 -0.56
CA TYR A 43 1.02 3.31 0.87
C TYR A 43 -0.37 3.90 1.17
N LEU A 44 -0.92 3.52 2.32
CA LEU A 44 -2.19 4.05 2.81
C LEU A 44 -1.91 5.37 3.55
N LYS A 45 -2.21 6.51 2.92
CA LYS A 45 -2.02 7.83 3.51
C LYS A 45 -3.17 8.16 4.45
N ARG A 46 -2.79 8.64 5.64
CA ARG A 46 -3.68 9.15 6.67
C ARG A 46 -3.28 10.58 6.99
N ASP A 47 -4.15 11.55 6.76
CA ASP A 47 -3.89 12.95 7.13
C ASP A 47 -2.52 13.47 6.60
N GLN A 48 -1.85 14.38 7.32
CA GLN A 48 -0.54 14.97 6.98
C GLN A 48 0.66 13.99 7.04
N SER A 49 0.44 12.67 7.11
CA SER A 49 1.54 11.71 7.15
C SER A 49 2.32 11.65 5.83
N GLY A 50 3.64 11.69 5.95
CA GLY A 50 4.57 11.45 4.86
C GLY A 50 4.66 9.96 4.51
N CYS A 51 5.21 9.68 3.34
CA CYS A 51 5.46 8.32 2.88
C CYS A 51 6.37 7.59 3.87
N PRO A 52 6.00 6.39 4.37
CA PRO A 52 6.78 5.69 5.40
C PRO A 52 8.14 5.20 4.90
N TYR A 53 8.36 5.18 3.58
CA TYR A 53 9.58 4.67 2.96
C TYR A 53 10.60 5.75 2.63
N CYS A 54 10.16 6.93 2.16
CA CYS A 54 11.07 8.01 1.76
C CYS A 54 10.81 9.34 2.47
N GLY A 55 9.81 9.43 3.36
CA GLY A 55 9.46 10.65 4.07
C GLY A 55 8.78 11.72 3.21
N ASN A 56 8.62 11.52 1.90
CA ASN A 56 8.03 12.50 1.00
C ASN A 56 6.54 12.72 1.33
N ARG A 57 6.12 13.98 1.33
CA ARG A 57 4.72 14.38 1.59
C ARG A 57 3.93 14.57 0.30
N GLN A 58 4.62 14.79 -0.82
CA GLN A 58 4.01 14.83 -2.14
C GLN A 58 3.69 13.40 -2.56
N ALA A 59 2.41 13.16 -2.81
CA ALA A 59 1.91 11.87 -3.23
C ALA A 59 0.76 12.07 -4.21
N THR A 60 0.64 11.18 -5.19
CA THR A 60 -0.45 11.15 -6.16
C THR A 60 -1.46 10.06 -5.79
N PRO A 61 -2.77 10.28 -6.00
CA PRO A 61 -3.77 9.23 -5.79
C PRO A 61 -3.44 7.98 -6.61
N MET A 62 -3.53 6.80 -5.98
CA MET A 62 -3.43 5.54 -6.71
C MET A 62 -4.76 5.20 -7.35
N VAL A 63 -4.70 4.72 -8.59
CA VAL A 63 -5.87 4.28 -9.35
C VAL A 63 -5.78 2.79 -9.66
N LYS A 64 -6.93 2.14 -9.75
CA LYS A 64 -7.07 0.77 -10.25
C LYS A 64 -6.42 0.63 -11.64
N GLY A 65 -5.82 -0.52 -11.93
CA GLY A 65 -5.20 -0.78 -13.25
C GLY A 65 -3.69 -0.53 -13.32
N VAL A 66 -3.08 0.04 -12.27
CA VAL A 66 -1.63 0.32 -12.25
C VAL A 66 -0.83 -0.95 -11.98
N LYS A 67 0.18 -1.22 -12.81
CA LYS A 67 1.08 -2.36 -12.63
C LYS A 67 2.03 -2.13 -11.46
N VAL A 68 2.04 -3.05 -10.50
CA VAL A 68 2.84 -2.97 -9.28
C VAL A 68 3.56 -4.30 -9.01
N LYS A 69 4.55 -4.26 -8.11
CA LYS A 69 5.18 -5.46 -7.54
C LYS A 69 5.38 -5.30 -6.03
N CYS A 70 5.39 -6.42 -5.33
CA CYS A 70 5.77 -6.47 -3.93
C CYS A 70 7.28 -6.64 -3.80
N MET A 71 7.91 -5.81 -2.98
CA MET A 71 9.31 -5.91 -2.61
C MET A 71 9.43 -6.10 -1.10
N ASN A 72 10.30 -6.99 -0.64
CA ASN A 72 10.65 -7.06 0.78
C ASN A 72 11.69 -5.97 1.08
N VAL A 73 11.52 -5.29 2.20
CA VAL A 73 12.46 -4.27 2.73
C VAL A 73 13.41 -4.88 3.76
N GLY A 74 13.28 -6.17 4.07
CA GLY A 74 14.12 -6.89 5.04
C GLY A 74 15.39 -7.51 4.45
N PRO A 75 16.28 -8.07 5.31
CA PRO A 75 17.54 -8.69 4.90
C PRO A 75 17.37 -9.94 4.03
N ALA A 76 16.14 -10.45 3.90
CA ALA A 76 15.79 -11.61 3.07
C ALA A 76 15.86 -11.34 1.55
N GLY A 77 16.19 -10.12 1.12
CA GLY A 77 16.29 -9.77 -0.30
C GLY A 77 14.93 -9.58 -0.99
N PRO A 78 14.91 -9.30 -2.29
CA PRO A 78 13.68 -9.02 -3.03
C PRO A 78 12.75 -10.22 -3.03
N CYS A 79 11.49 -9.99 -2.69
CA CYS A 79 10.42 -10.97 -2.78
C CYS A 79 10.24 -11.40 -4.25
N ASN A 80 10.31 -12.70 -4.54
CA ASN A 80 10.12 -13.23 -5.90
C ASN A 80 8.63 -13.40 -6.23
N TYR A 81 7.85 -12.33 -6.09
CA TYR A 81 6.43 -12.32 -6.44
C TYR A 81 6.23 -11.73 -7.84
N PRO A 82 5.29 -12.29 -8.63
CA PRO A 82 4.97 -11.76 -9.94
C PRO A 82 4.38 -10.36 -9.82
N TYR A 83 4.51 -9.61 -10.92
CA TYR A 83 3.78 -8.37 -11.12
C TYR A 83 2.27 -8.62 -11.05
N TYR A 84 1.54 -7.63 -10.57
CA TYR A 84 0.07 -7.68 -10.51
C TYR A 84 -0.52 -6.29 -10.76
N VAL A 85 -1.80 -6.27 -11.11
CA VAL A 85 -2.53 -5.04 -11.37
C VAL A 85 -3.22 -4.56 -10.08
N TRP A 86 -2.97 -3.29 -9.72
CA TRP A 86 -3.49 -2.66 -8.52
C TRP A 86 -5.02 -2.72 -8.47
N LEU A 87 -5.55 -3.32 -7.39
CA LEU A 87 -6.98 -3.52 -7.13
C LEU A 87 -7.77 -4.31 -8.21
N GLU A 88 -7.06 -4.99 -9.13
CA GLU A 88 -7.68 -5.90 -10.12
C GLU A 88 -7.34 -7.35 -9.83
N ASP A 89 -6.05 -7.69 -9.92
CA ASP A 89 -5.57 -9.04 -9.62
C ASP A 89 -5.51 -9.27 -8.09
N GLY A 90 -5.58 -8.18 -7.33
CA GLY A 90 -5.23 -8.14 -5.91
C GLY A 90 -3.74 -8.43 -5.69
N PRO A 91 -3.10 -7.94 -4.63
CA PRO A 91 -1.73 -8.34 -4.31
C PRO A 91 -1.66 -9.85 -4.02
N PRO A 92 -0.88 -10.65 -4.78
CA PRO A 92 -0.55 -12.01 -4.41
C PRO A 92 0.57 -11.93 -3.38
N CYS A 93 0.29 -11.55 -2.14
CA CYS A 93 1.30 -11.68 -1.09
C CYS A 93 0.70 -11.63 0.30
N HIS A 94 1.26 -12.48 1.15
CA HIS A 94 1.32 -12.32 2.59
C HIS A 94 2.10 -11.03 2.91
N LEU A 95 1.50 -9.85 2.66
CA LEU A 95 2.06 -8.56 3.06
C LEU A 95 2.22 -8.60 4.59
N ASN A 96 3.40 -9.00 5.04
CA ASN A 96 3.80 -8.78 6.40
C ASN A 96 4.31 -7.34 6.51
N HIS A 97 4.63 -6.91 7.72
CA HIS A 97 5.10 -5.55 8.01
C HIS A 97 6.44 -5.20 7.35
N LEU A 98 7.08 -6.14 6.63
CA LEU A 98 8.36 -5.95 5.93
C LEU A 98 8.18 -5.83 4.41
N SER A 99 6.97 -5.90 3.88
CA SER A 99 6.71 -5.75 2.45
C SER A 99 6.37 -4.30 2.08
N LYS A 100 6.97 -3.80 0.99
CA LYS A 100 6.64 -2.54 0.30
C LYS A 100 6.04 -2.84 -1.06
N ILE A 101 5.04 -2.07 -1.47
CA ILE A 101 4.45 -2.17 -2.81
C ILE A 101 5.04 -1.05 -3.65
N VAL A 102 5.54 -1.38 -4.84
CA VAL A 102 6.18 -0.41 -5.73
C VAL A 102 5.52 -0.40 -7.10
N VAL A 103 5.35 0.80 -7.65
CA VAL A 103 4.86 1.01 -9.01
C VAL A 103 5.98 0.67 -10.00
N VAL A 104 5.64 -0.11 -11.02
CA VAL A 104 6.57 -0.44 -12.08
C VAL A 104 6.53 0.69 -13.10
N LYS A 105 7.64 1.41 -13.26
CA LYS A 105 7.80 2.35 -14.38
C LYS A 105 7.84 1.53 -15.67
N GLN A 106 6.95 1.86 -16.60
CA GLN A 106 6.94 1.28 -17.94
C GLN A 106 8.14 1.78 -18.73
#